data_AF-A0A7K8VT02-F1
#
_entry.id   AF-A0A7K8VT02-F1
#
_cell.length_a   1.000
_cell.length_b   1.000
_cell.length_c   1.000
_cell.angle_alpha   90.00
_cell.angle_beta   90.00
_cell.angle_gamma   90.00
#
_symmetry.space_group_name_H-M   'P 1'
#
loop_
_entity.id
_entity.type
_entity.pdbx_description
1 polymer ?
#
loop_
_entity_poly.entity_id
_entity_poly.type
_entity_poly.pdbx_seq_one_letter_code
_entity_poly.pdbx_strand_id
1 'polypeptide(L)'
;YKTENRRMKTRDKIIIQKYYLHVFNGIFLALGLMLLTFGLCLLFDRNNLFSVLFSSSKKQLVAYISCILLGTGSVITFTSVVGFLGSVTEIKCLLVTVSVNQTPTFSIVLSIHTLTNMHVSNAINISEQVHNQWNNRIDEIISEYGNESLAEQEPAWNILSAVQHNMECCGRYNVTQWKMNKTKESSTQIPCSCTKSSLEKWFCDVPRGSTYSL
;
A
#
# COMPACT_ATOMS: atom_id res chain seq x y z
N TYR A 1 -32.18 -41.89 27.69
CA TYR A 1 -32.19 -41.69 26.21
C TYR A 1 -32.51 -40.25 25.76
N LYS A 2 -33.74 -39.72 25.91
CA LYS A 2 -34.12 -38.37 25.36
C LYS A 2 -33.33 -37.19 25.94
N THR A 3 -33.01 -37.21 27.23
CA THR A 3 -32.21 -36.18 27.94
C THR A 3 -30.72 -36.26 27.63
N GLU A 4 -30.22 -37.46 27.35
CA GLU A 4 -28.82 -37.73 27.00
C GLU A 4 -28.52 -37.33 25.56
N ASN A 5 -29.44 -37.63 24.64
CA ASN A 5 -29.39 -37.17 23.25
C ASN A 5 -29.48 -35.62 23.16
N ARG A 6 -30.28 -34.99 24.04
CA ARG A 6 -30.34 -33.53 24.14
C ARG A 6 -29.03 -32.92 24.67
N ARG A 7 -28.36 -33.58 25.63
CA ARG A 7 -27.04 -33.17 26.15
C ARG A 7 -25.92 -33.35 25.13
N MET A 8 -25.92 -34.44 24.35
CA MET A 8 -24.96 -34.62 23.24
C MET A 8 -25.11 -33.52 22.19
N LYS A 9 -26.34 -33.26 21.72
CA LYS A 9 -26.62 -32.22 20.72
C LYS A 9 -26.20 -30.80 21.17
N THR A 10 -26.30 -30.48 22.46
CA THR A 10 -25.83 -29.19 23.00
C THR A 10 -24.30 -29.13 23.05
N ARG A 11 -23.62 -30.23 23.36
CA ARG A 11 -22.16 -30.31 23.41
C ARG A 11 -21.55 -30.11 22.03
N ASP A 12 -22.11 -30.75 21.01
CA ASP A 12 -21.65 -30.62 19.62
C ASP A 12 -21.80 -29.18 19.12
N LYS A 13 -22.92 -28.53 19.44
CA LYS A 13 -23.14 -27.10 19.12
C LYS A 13 -22.09 -26.19 19.75
N ILE A 14 -21.72 -26.43 21.01
CA ILE A 14 -20.71 -25.63 21.71
C ILE A 14 -19.33 -25.84 21.07
N ILE A 15 -18.98 -27.07 20.69
CA ILE A 15 -17.71 -27.37 20.02
C ILE A 15 -17.65 -26.67 18.66
N ILE A 16 -18.72 -26.74 17.87
CA ILE A 16 -18.82 -26.05 16.57
C ILE A 16 -18.68 -24.54 16.77
N GLN A 17 -19.38 -23.96 17.74
CA GLN A 17 -19.30 -22.51 18.02
C GLN A 17 -17.89 -22.07 18.43
N LYS A 18 -17.19 -22.86 19.25
CA LYS A 18 -15.79 -22.59 19.63
C LYS A 18 -14.85 -22.65 18.44
N TYR A 19 -15.03 -23.64 17.56
CA TYR A 19 -14.24 -23.76 16.34
C TYR A 19 -14.41 -22.55 15.43
N TYR A 20 -15.65 -22.14 15.17
CA TYR A 20 -15.94 -20.93 14.38
C TYR A 20 -15.30 -19.67 14.97
N LEU A 21 -15.41 -19.49 16.29
CA LEU A 21 -14.83 -18.34 16.97
C LEU A 21 -13.30 -18.29 16.84
N HIS A 22 -12.63 -19.43 16.98
CA HIS A 22 -11.19 -19.54 16.86
C HIS A 22 -10.71 -19.21 15.44
N VAL A 23 -11.37 -19.76 14.42
CA VAL A 23 -11.04 -19.49 13.01
C VAL A 23 -11.24 -18.00 12.70
N PHE A 24 -12.35 -17.42 13.11
CA PHE A 24 -12.69 -16.03 12.82
C PHE A 24 -11.74 -15.04 13.53
N ASN A 25 -11.44 -15.27 14.82
CA ASN A 25 -10.44 -14.49 15.55
C ASN A 25 -9.05 -14.60 14.91
N GLY A 26 -8.68 -15.78 14.37
CA GLY A 26 -7.44 -15.97 13.64
C GLY A 26 -7.36 -15.12 12.36
N ILE A 27 -8.46 -15.08 11.58
CA ILE A 27 -8.55 -14.25 10.38
C ILE A 27 -8.39 -12.77 10.73
N PHE A 28 -9.09 -12.29 11.77
CA PHE A 28 -8.96 -10.89 12.18
C PHE A 28 -7.60 -10.54 12.74
N LEU A 29 -6.95 -11.47 13.46
CA LEU A 29 -5.58 -11.26 13.91
C LEU A 29 -4.65 -11.06 12.72
N ALA A 30 -4.77 -11.91 11.68
CA ALA A 30 -3.98 -11.78 10.47
C ALA A 30 -4.26 -10.44 9.75
N LEU A 31 -5.53 -10.05 9.59
CA LEU A 31 -5.90 -8.77 8.99
C LEU A 31 -5.39 -7.58 9.81
N GLY A 32 -5.50 -7.62 11.13
CA GLY A 32 -5.01 -6.58 12.03
C GLY A 32 -3.49 -6.40 11.94
N LEU A 33 -2.74 -7.50 11.90
CA LEU A 33 -1.29 -7.48 11.71
C LEU A 33 -0.90 -6.93 10.33
N MET A 34 -1.60 -7.32 9.26
CA MET A 34 -1.37 -6.77 7.92
C MET A 34 -1.59 -5.25 7.89
N LEU A 35 -2.65 -4.74 8.53
CA LEU A 35 -2.92 -3.31 8.64
C LEU A 35 -1.86 -2.58 9.46
N LEU A 36 -1.38 -3.18 10.56
CA LEU A 36 -0.29 -2.64 11.37
C LEU A 36 1.01 -2.55 10.58
N THR A 37 1.41 -3.64 9.92
CA THR A 37 2.62 -3.68 9.10
C THR A 37 2.53 -2.65 7.98
N PHE A 38 1.40 -2.57 7.28
CA PHE A 38 1.22 -1.59 6.20
C PHE A 38 1.22 -0.15 6.73
N GLY A 39 0.56 0.11 7.86
CA GLY A 39 0.59 1.42 8.52
C GLY A 39 2.00 1.83 8.96
N LEU A 40 2.79 0.88 9.48
CA LEU A 40 4.21 1.05 9.84
C LEU A 40 5.05 1.34 8.60
N CYS A 41 4.90 0.54 7.54
CA CYS A 41 5.59 0.76 6.28
C CYS A 41 5.32 2.17 5.75
N LEU A 42 4.06 2.61 5.70
CA LEU A 42 3.73 3.99 5.28
C LEU A 42 4.35 5.06 6.19
N LEU A 43 4.43 4.81 7.49
CA LEU A 43 5.04 5.75 8.44
C LEU A 43 6.55 5.88 8.23
N PHE A 44 7.24 4.77 7.98
CA PHE A 44 8.67 4.75 7.65
C PHE A 44 8.95 5.35 6.27
N ASP A 45 8.14 4.99 5.27
CA ASP A 45 8.32 5.41 3.89
C ASP A 45 8.00 6.91 3.69
N ARG A 46 7.22 7.50 4.61
CA ARG A 46 7.08 8.96 4.75
C ARG A 46 8.44 9.65 4.91
N ASN A 47 9.40 9.02 5.60
CA ASN A 47 10.68 9.65 5.90
C ASN A 47 11.64 9.60 4.69
N ASN A 48 11.44 8.71 3.71
CA ASN A 48 12.42 8.47 2.64
C ASN A 48 11.87 8.58 1.21
N LEU A 49 10.63 8.12 0.93
CA LEU A 49 10.15 7.87 -0.44
C LEU A 49 8.94 8.73 -0.82
N PHE A 50 7.95 8.82 0.07
CA PHE A 50 6.72 9.57 -0.17
C PHE A 50 6.88 11.09 -0.01
N SER A 51 7.88 11.55 0.75
CA SER A 51 8.14 12.98 0.95
C SER A 51 8.58 13.69 -0.32
N VAL A 52 9.18 12.96 -1.26
CA VAL A 52 9.72 13.45 -2.53
C VAL A 52 8.67 13.38 -3.64
N LEU A 53 7.90 12.28 -3.70
CA LEU A 53 6.87 12.05 -4.72
C LEU A 53 5.57 12.83 -4.48
N PHE A 54 5.26 13.23 -3.24
CA PHE A 54 4.01 13.90 -2.88
C PHE A 54 4.25 15.27 -2.26
N SER A 55 3.73 16.31 -2.93
CA SER A 55 3.83 17.70 -2.47
C SER A 55 3.22 17.91 -1.08
N SER A 56 3.65 18.98 -0.41
CA SER A 56 3.31 19.33 0.98
C SER A 56 1.84 19.10 1.39
N SER A 57 0.86 19.41 0.52
CA SER A 57 -0.57 19.19 0.80
C SER A 57 -0.99 17.72 0.91
N LYS A 58 -0.32 16.79 0.22
CA LYS A 58 -0.62 15.35 0.27
C LYS A 58 0.13 14.63 1.39
N LYS A 59 1.22 15.22 1.93
CA LYS A 59 1.97 14.67 3.07
C LYS A 59 1.10 14.54 4.32
N GLN A 60 0.25 15.54 4.58
CA GLN A 60 -0.68 15.53 5.72
C GLN A 60 -1.76 14.46 5.57
N LEU A 61 -2.26 14.24 4.35
CA LEU A 61 -3.27 13.22 4.07
C LEU A 61 -2.71 11.81 4.22
N VAL A 62 -1.49 11.55 3.72
CA VAL A 62 -0.80 10.26 3.88
C VAL A 62 -0.48 9.98 5.36
N ALA A 63 -0.04 10.99 6.12
CA ALA A 63 0.21 10.85 7.55
C ALA A 63 -1.09 10.50 8.32
N TYR A 64 -2.19 11.16 7.99
CA TYR A 64 -3.48 10.88 8.58
C TYR A 64 -3.96 9.45 8.29
N ILE A 65 -3.81 8.99 7.04
CA ILE A 65 -4.15 7.62 6.63
C ILE A 65 -3.27 6.58 7.36
N SER A 66 -1.96 6.80 7.45
CA SER A 66 -1.05 5.92 8.19
C SER A 66 -1.42 5.82 9.67
N CYS A 67 -1.73 6.94 10.32
CA CYS A 67 -2.18 6.95 11.72
C CYS A 67 -3.50 6.19 11.92
N ILE A 68 -4.47 6.32 11.00
CA ILE A 68 -5.71 5.55 11.05
C ILE A 68 -5.43 4.06 10.90
N LEU A 69 -4.62 3.66 9.91
CA LEU A 69 -4.27 2.26 9.67
C LEU A 69 -3.58 1.63 10.89
N LEU A 70 -2.65 2.35 11.50
CA LEU A 70 -1.98 1.92 12.74
C LEU A 70 -2.96 1.80 13.91
N GLY A 71 -3.79 2.82 14.13
CA GLY A 71 -4.77 2.83 15.21
C GLY A 71 -5.79 1.69 15.06
N THR A 72 -6.40 1.58 13.89
CA THR A 72 -7.39 0.54 13.60
C THR A 72 -6.76 -0.86 13.63
N GLY A 73 -5.58 -1.06 13.02
CA GLY A 73 -4.87 -2.33 13.06
C GLY A 73 -4.50 -2.78 14.48
N SER A 74 -4.10 -1.83 15.35
CA SER A 74 -3.80 -2.09 16.76
C SER A 74 -5.03 -2.57 17.53
N VAL A 75 -6.17 -1.88 17.37
CA VAL A 75 -7.43 -2.25 18.02
C VAL A 75 -7.92 -3.63 17.56
N ILE A 76 -7.84 -3.92 16.25
CA ILE A 76 -8.23 -5.22 15.69
C ILE A 76 -7.34 -6.34 16.25
N THR A 77 -6.02 -6.14 16.25
CA THR A 77 -5.04 -7.12 16.76
C THR A 77 -5.28 -7.38 18.25
N PHE A 78 -5.41 -6.33 19.06
CA PHE A 78 -5.65 -6.43 20.50
C PHE A 78 -6.95 -7.18 20.79
N THR A 79 -8.05 -6.80 20.16
CA THR A 79 -9.35 -7.47 20.36
C THR A 79 -9.32 -8.94 19.92
N SER A 80 -8.56 -9.27 18.87
CA SER A 80 -8.40 -10.66 18.39
C SER A 80 -7.58 -11.51 19.35
N VAL A 81 -6.51 -10.98 19.94
CA VAL A 81 -5.72 -11.66 20.99
C VAL A 81 -6.58 -11.90 22.24
N VAL A 82 -7.36 -10.91 22.66
CA VAL A 82 -8.32 -11.07 23.77
C VAL A 82 -9.39 -12.11 23.43
N GLY A 83 -9.87 -12.15 22.18
CA GLY A 83 -10.78 -13.18 21.69
C GLY A 83 -10.21 -14.59 21.74
N PHE A 84 -8.94 -14.75 21.36
CA PHE A 84 -8.22 -16.01 21.47
C PHE A 84 -8.06 -16.45 22.93
N LEU A 85 -7.61 -15.56 23.81
CA LEU A 85 -7.46 -15.81 25.26
C LEU A 85 -8.81 -16.12 25.93
N GLY A 86 -9.89 -15.43 25.55
CA GLY A 86 -11.24 -15.68 26.04
C GLY A 86 -11.79 -17.04 25.62
N SER A 87 -11.43 -17.52 24.42
CA SER A 87 -11.78 -18.87 23.97
C SER A 87 -11.05 -19.96 24.76
N VAL A 88 -9.79 -19.71 25.14
CA VAL A 88 -8.97 -20.68 25.88
C VAL A 88 -9.33 -20.74 27.36
N THR A 89 -9.67 -19.60 27.97
CA THR A 89 -9.95 -19.52 29.42
C THR A 89 -11.39 -19.89 29.82
N GLU A 90 -12.27 -20.19 28.86
CA GLU A 90 -13.72 -20.48 29.07
C GLU A 90 -14.49 -19.41 29.89
N ILE A 91 -13.93 -18.21 30.04
CA ILE A 91 -14.58 -17.12 30.77
C ILE A 91 -15.64 -16.51 29.85
N LYS A 92 -16.91 -16.89 30.09
CA LYS A 92 -18.08 -16.43 29.32
C LYS A 92 -18.18 -14.90 29.20
N CYS A 93 -17.70 -14.15 30.19
CA CYS A 93 -17.70 -12.69 30.19
C CYS A 93 -16.79 -12.11 29.09
N LEU A 94 -15.57 -12.66 28.94
CA LEU A 94 -14.61 -12.25 27.90
C LEU A 94 -15.14 -12.53 26.49
N LEU A 95 -15.83 -13.66 26.30
CA LEU A 95 -16.46 -14.02 25.02
C LEU A 95 -17.56 -13.02 24.61
N VAL A 96 -18.36 -12.57 25.59
CA VAL A 96 -19.43 -11.57 25.36
C VAL A 96 -18.83 -10.21 25.02
N THR A 97 -17.79 -9.76 25.74
CA THR A 97 -17.14 -8.48 25.45
C THR A 97 -16.52 -8.44 24.06
N VAL A 98 -15.89 -9.54 23.62
CA VAL A 98 -15.32 -9.66 22.26
C VAL A 98 -16.41 -9.66 21.18
N SER A 99 -17.49 -10.41 21.40
CA SER A 99 -18.61 -10.49 20.44
C SER A 99 -19.33 -9.15 20.24
N VAL A 100 -19.45 -8.35 21.30
CA VAL A 100 -20.10 -7.02 21.27
C VAL A 100 -19.18 -5.95 20.66
N ASN A 101 -17.86 -6.05 20.85
CA ASN A 101 -16.91 -5.08 20.26
C ASN A 101 -16.61 -5.35 18.77
N GLN A 102 -16.66 -6.60 18.32
CA GLN A 102 -16.31 -6.95 16.92
C GLN A 102 -17.47 -6.80 15.92
N THR A 103 -18.73 -6.82 16.38
CA THR A 103 -19.91 -6.60 15.53
C THR A 103 -19.97 -5.21 14.89
N PRO A 104 -19.76 -4.09 15.62
CA PRO A 104 -19.82 -2.76 15.00
C PRO A 104 -18.64 -2.49 14.07
N THR A 105 -17.44 -3.01 14.36
CA THR A 105 -16.26 -2.86 13.47
C THR A 105 -16.46 -3.58 12.14
N PHE A 106 -17.03 -4.80 12.16
CA PHE A 106 -17.35 -5.51 10.92
C PHE A 106 -18.40 -4.76 10.08
N SER A 107 -19.44 -4.22 10.71
CA SER A 107 -20.44 -3.39 10.03
C SER A 107 -19.82 -2.12 9.44
N ILE A 108 -18.94 -1.42 10.16
CA ILE A 108 -18.27 -0.21 9.66
C ILE A 108 -17.33 -0.54 8.50
N VAL A 109 -16.54 -1.61 8.58
CA VAL A 109 -15.64 -2.02 7.49
C VAL A 109 -16.43 -2.41 6.25
N LEU A 110 -17.54 -3.13 6.40
CA LEU A 110 -18.43 -3.45 5.28
C LEU A 110 -19.07 -2.20 4.68
N SER A 111 -19.47 -1.24 5.54
CA SER A 111 -20.03 0.05 5.10
C SER A 111 -19.00 0.87 4.32
N ILE A 112 -17.74 0.93 4.79
CA ILE A 112 -16.66 1.61 4.09
C ILE A 112 -16.32 0.87 2.79
N HIS A 113 -16.35 -0.46 2.77
CA HIS A 113 -16.12 -1.24 1.56
C HIS A 113 -17.22 -1.03 0.50
N THR A 114 -18.49 -0.99 0.90
CA THR A 114 -19.59 -0.71 -0.03
C THR A 114 -19.58 0.74 -0.51
N LEU A 115 -19.27 1.69 0.37
CA LEU A 115 -19.08 3.10 0.01
C LEU A 115 -17.88 3.25 -0.93
N THR A 116 -16.72 2.66 -0.64
CA THR A 116 -15.56 2.73 -1.53
C THR A 116 -15.83 2.06 -2.86
N ASN A 117 -16.53 0.92 -2.93
CA ASN A 117 -16.90 0.32 -4.22
C ASN A 117 -17.88 1.19 -5.01
N MET A 118 -18.88 1.80 -4.37
CA MET A 118 -19.79 2.75 -5.01
C MET A 118 -19.08 4.05 -5.45
N HIS A 119 -18.17 4.55 -4.61
CA HIS A 119 -17.34 5.70 -4.93
C HIS A 119 -16.29 5.36 -5.99
N VAL A 120 -15.79 4.13 -6.08
CA VAL A 120 -14.85 3.66 -7.11
C VAL A 120 -15.56 3.56 -8.46
N SER A 121 -16.82 3.14 -8.52
CA SER A 121 -17.63 3.23 -9.74
C SER A 121 -17.86 4.68 -10.20
N ASN A 122 -18.02 5.64 -9.28
CA ASN A 122 -18.04 7.08 -9.60
C ASN A 122 -16.64 7.68 -9.79
N ALA A 123 -15.59 7.06 -9.25
CA ALA A 123 -14.20 7.52 -9.33
C ALA A 123 -13.53 7.16 -10.65
N ILE A 124 -14.17 6.40 -11.53
CA ILE A 124 -13.79 6.34 -12.94
C ILE A 124 -13.75 7.77 -13.53
N ASN A 125 -14.59 8.69 -13.04
CA ASN A 125 -14.56 10.11 -13.42
C ASN A 125 -13.48 10.93 -12.66
N ILE A 126 -13.04 10.48 -11.48
CA ILE A 126 -11.93 11.08 -10.70
C ILE A 126 -10.58 10.59 -11.22
N SER A 127 -10.56 9.47 -11.96
CA SER A 127 -9.38 8.90 -12.58
C SER A 127 -8.67 9.93 -13.43
N GLU A 128 -9.38 10.78 -14.18
CA GLU A 128 -8.77 11.78 -15.04
C GLU A 128 -8.02 12.86 -14.23
N GLN A 129 -8.58 13.33 -13.12
CA GLN A 129 -7.89 14.32 -12.27
C GLN A 129 -6.69 13.73 -11.54
N VAL A 130 -6.83 12.50 -11.02
CA VAL A 130 -5.73 11.79 -10.34
C VAL A 130 -4.64 11.42 -11.34
N HIS A 131 -5.00 10.96 -12.53
CA HIS A 131 -4.10 10.58 -13.61
C HIS A 131 -3.36 11.81 -14.15
N ASN A 132 -4.05 12.92 -14.37
CA ASN A 132 -3.42 14.17 -14.79
C ASN A 132 -2.46 14.73 -13.74
N GLN A 133 -2.84 14.68 -12.45
CA GLN A 133 -1.93 15.09 -11.37
C GLN A 133 -0.70 14.19 -11.27
N TRP A 134 -0.87 12.88 -11.47
CA TRP A 134 0.24 11.92 -11.42
C TRP A 134 1.17 12.08 -12.63
N ASN A 135 0.60 12.27 -13.81
CA ASN A 135 1.32 12.56 -15.05
C ASN A 135 2.17 13.84 -14.93
N ASN A 136 1.59 14.93 -14.42
CA ASN A 136 2.32 16.18 -14.24
C ASN A 136 3.50 16.03 -13.27
N ARG A 137 3.36 15.20 -12.22
CA ARG A 137 4.43 14.93 -11.26
C ARG A 137 5.55 14.09 -11.87
N ILE A 138 5.21 13.07 -12.66
CA ILE A 138 6.22 12.29 -13.37
C ILE A 138 6.95 13.17 -14.38
N ASP A 139 6.24 14.04 -15.10
CA ASP A 139 6.87 14.96 -16.05
C ASP A 139 7.80 15.96 -15.35
N GLU A 140 7.45 16.44 -14.15
CA GLU A 140 8.32 17.27 -13.31
C GLU A 140 9.58 16.52 -12.88
N ILE A 141 9.43 15.29 -12.35
CA ILE A 141 10.57 14.45 -11.93
C ILE A 141 11.49 14.14 -13.12
N ILE A 142 10.92 13.84 -14.29
CA ILE A 142 11.68 13.60 -15.53
C ILE A 142 12.38 14.89 -15.98
N SER A 143 11.77 16.07 -15.82
CA SER A 143 12.35 17.34 -16.28
C SER A 143 13.60 17.77 -15.50
N GLU A 144 13.65 17.42 -14.21
CA GLU A 144 14.74 17.75 -13.29
C GLU A 144 15.66 16.55 -13.01
N TYR A 145 15.42 15.39 -13.63
CA TYR A 145 16.20 14.17 -13.40
C TYR A 145 17.70 14.39 -13.58
N GLY A 146 18.49 13.90 -12.61
CA GLY A 146 19.95 14.02 -12.56
C GLY A 146 20.46 15.41 -12.16
N ASN A 147 19.58 16.34 -11.75
CA ASN A 147 19.98 17.69 -11.37
C ASN A 147 20.67 17.71 -9.99
N GLU A 148 21.99 17.86 -9.97
CA GLU A 148 22.79 17.84 -8.74
C GLU A 148 22.39 18.93 -7.72
N SER A 149 21.74 20.02 -8.16
CA SER A 149 21.26 21.08 -7.26
C SER A 149 20.00 20.70 -6.45
N LEU A 150 19.30 19.63 -6.84
CA LEU A 150 18.07 19.16 -6.22
C LEU A 150 18.27 17.80 -5.51
N ALA A 151 19.19 17.76 -4.55
CA ALA A 151 19.51 16.55 -3.78
C ALA A 151 18.28 15.91 -3.08
N GLU A 152 17.25 16.69 -2.75
CA GLU A 152 16.01 16.16 -2.18
C GLU A 152 15.24 15.21 -3.13
N GLN A 153 15.47 15.31 -4.45
CA GLN A 153 14.79 14.49 -5.46
C GLN A 153 15.55 13.22 -5.87
N GLU A 154 16.80 13.07 -5.41
CA GLU A 154 17.65 11.92 -5.72
C GLU A 154 17.00 10.55 -5.43
N PRO A 155 16.27 10.35 -4.30
CA PRO A 155 15.58 9.08 -4.04
C PRO A 155 14.53 8.74 -5.10
N ALA A 156 13.80 9.75 -5.61
CA ALA A 156 12.79 9.53 -6.65
C ALA A 156 13.43 9.15 -7.98
N TRP A 157 14.59 9.73 -8.32
CA TRP A 157 15.35 9.37 -9.52
C TRP A 157 15.94 7.97 -9.44
N ASN A 158 16.43 7.55 -8.26
CA ASN A 158 16.90 6.18 -8.04
C ASN A 158 15.78 5.15 -8.25
N ILE A 159 14.58 5.42 -7.75
CA ILE A 159 13.42 4.55 -7.94
C ILE A 159 13.01 4.50 -9.41
N LEU A 160 12.93 5.66 -10.07
CA LEU A 160 12.61 5.73 -11.49
C LEU A 160 13.63 4.92 -12.31
N SER A 161 14.92 5.04 -11.99
CA SER A 161 16.00 4.28 -12.63
C SER A 161 15.86 2.77 -12.40
N ALA A 162 15.53 2.34 -11.18
CA ALA A 162 15.31 0.94 -10.86
C ALA A 162 14.08 0.36 -11.58
N VAL A 163 12.98 1.13 -11.68
CA VAL A 163 11.79 0.73 -12.42
C VAL A 163 12.10 0.59 -13.91
N GLN A 164 12.78 1.57 -14.50
CA GLN A 164 13.18 1.54 -15.90
C GLN A 164 14.07 0.34 -16.23
N HIS A 165 15.02 0.04 -15.35
CA HIS A 165 15.91 -1.11 -15.52
C HIS A 165 15.18 -2.44 -15.35
N ASN A 166 14.39 -2.61 -14.29
CA ASN A 166 13.73 -3.88 -13.96
C ASN A 166 12.53 -4.20 -14.87
N MET A 167 11.85 -3.18 -15.38
CA MET A 167 10.70 -3.32 -16.28
C MET A 167 11.08 -3.13 -17.75
N GLU A 168 12.37 -2.95 -18.05
CA GLU A 168 12.91 -2.71 -19.39
C GLU A 168 12.26 -1.54 -20.15
N CYS A 169 11.72 -0.55 -19.42
CA CYS A 169 10.99 0.58 -19.99
C CYS A 169 11.81 1.89 -19.95
N CYS A 170 11.50 2.83 -20.83
CA CYS A 170 12.20 4.12 -20.86
C CYS A 170 11.26 5.32 -20.99
N GLY A 171 11.05 6.01 -19.87
CA GLY A 171 10.06 7.08 -19.75
C GLY A 171 8.66 6.54 -19.44
N ARG A 172 7.67 7.44 -19.44
CA ARG A 172 6.27 7.07 -19.15
C ARG A 172 5.61 6.38 -20.33
N TYR A 173 5.85 6.88 -21.54
CA TYR A 173 5.33 6.26 -22.77
C TYR A 173 6.40 6.00 -23.83
N ASN A 174 7.43 6.85 -23.88
CA ASN A 174 8.46 6.76 -24.91
C ASN A 174 9.73 7.50 -24.47
N VAL A 175 10.87 7.07 -25.02
CA VAL A 175 12.18 7.69 -24.82
C VAL A 175 12.22 9.16 -25.25
N THR A 176 11.33 9.59 -26.15
CA THR A 176 11.25 10.99 -26.61
C THR A 176 10.94 11.99 -25.49
N GLN A 177 10.32 11.57 -24.38
CA GLN A 177 10.05 12.44 -23.22
C GLN A 177 11.33 13.00 -22.60
N TRP A 178 12.44 12.25 -22.66
CA TRP A 178 13.73 12.68 -22.16
C TRP A 178 14.35 13.83 -22.97
N LYS A 179 13.75 14.28 -24.08
CA LYS A 179 14.19 15.49 -24.79
C LYS A 179 13.88 16.77 -24.02
N MET A 180 12.90 16.75 -23.12
CA MET A 180 12.44 17.93 -22.37
C MET A 180 13.16 18.11 -21.03
N ASN A 181 14.07 17.21 -20.67
CA ASN A 181 14.89 17.32 -19.46
C ASN A 181 15.92 18.45 -19.63
N LYS A 182 16.06 19.29 -18.59
CA LYS A 182 16.90 20.49 -18.61
C LYS A 182 18.36 20.23 -18.22
N THR A 183 18.63 19.12 -17.57
CA THR A 183 19.96 18.73 -17.03
C THR A 183 20.84 18.05 -18.07
N LYS A 184 20.27 17.62 -19.20
CA LYS A 184 21.03 16.98 -20.27
C LYS A 184 22.02 17.96 -20.92
N GLU A 185 23.24 17.48 -21.14
CA GLU A 185 24.27 18.23 -21.88
C GLU A 185 24.04 18.17 -23.39
N SER A 186 23.47 17.05 -23.87
CA SER A 186 23.15 16.85 -25.29
C SER A 186 21.75 16.27 -25.51
N SER A 187 21.12 16.67 -26.61
CA SER A 187 19.79 16.16 -27.00
C SER A 187 19.77 14.63 -27.23
N THR A 188 20.93 14.02 -27.50
CA THR A 188 21.10 12.58 -27.77
C THR A 188 21.25 11.71 -26.52
N GLN A 189 21.46 12.31 -25.34
CA GLN A 189 21.62 11.56 -24.09
C GLN A 189 20.28 10.96 -23.62
N ILE A 190 20.32 9.77 -23.04
CA ILE A 190 19.16 9.18 -22.35
C ILE A 190 19.60 8.67 -20.97
N PRO A 191 18.68 8.39 -20.05
CA PRO A 191 19.05 7.82 -18.76
C PRO A 191 19.82 6.51 -18.95
N CYS A 192 20.90 6.32 -18.19
CA CYS A 192 21.67 5.06 -18.26
C CYS A 192 20.81 3.85 -17.88
N SER A 193 19.78 4.04 -17.03
CA SER A 193 18.79 3.03 -16.67
C SER A 193 18.02 2.45 -17.87
N CYS A 194 17.91 3.20 -18.97
CA CYS A 194 17.29 2.75 -20.22
C CYS A 194 18.23 1.97 -21.15
N THR A 195 19.48 1.79 -20.75
CA THR A 195 20.50 1.12 -21.55
C THR A 195 21.00 -0.12 -20.81
N LYS A 196 21.61 -1.06 -21.54
CA LYS A 196 22.30 -2.22 -20.93
C LYS A 196 23.64 -1.85 -20.29
N SER A 197 23.90 -0.56 -20.09
CA SER A 197 25.16 -0.05 -19.57
C SER A 197 25.19 -0.15 -18.05
N SER A 198 26.29 -0.67 -17.50
CA SER A 198 26.53 -0.75 -16.05
C SER A 198 27.20 0.52 -15.49
N LEU A 199 27.03 1.66 -16.15
CA LEU A 199 27.64 2.93 -15.76
C LEU A 199 26.82 3.59 -14.63
N GLU A 200 27.48 3.92 -13.51
CA GLU A 200 26.94 4.76 -12.43
C GLU A 200 26.89 6.24 -12.84
N LYS A 201 26.14 6.55 -13.89
CA LYS A 201 25.87 7.92 -14.32
C LYS A 201 24.37 8.10 -14.50
N TRP A 202 23.89 9.33 -14.32
CA TRP A 202 22.49 9.66 -14.59
C TRP A 202 22.17 9.56 -16.08
N PHE A 203 23.06 10.06 -16.94
CA PHE A 203 22.89 10.07 -18.39
C PHE A 203 24.01 9.35 -19.12
N CYS A 204 23.65 8.63 -20.19
CA CYS A 204 24.53 7.88 -21.07
C CYS A 204 24.37 8.36 -22.51
N ASP A 205 25.49 8.44 -23.24
CA ASP A 205 25.48 8.66 -24.69
C ASP A 205 25.14 7.36 -25.41
N VAL A 206 24.20 7.44 -26.34
CA VAL A 206 23.75 6.29 -27.13
C VAL A 206 24.46 6.32 -28.49
N PRO A 207 25.26 5.31 -28.85
CA PRO A 207 25.82 5.20 -30.19
C PRO A 207 24.70 5.06 -31.23
N ARG A 208 24.84 5.68 -32.40
CA ARG A 208 23.92 5.47 -33.54
C ARG A 208 23.91 3.98 -33.91
N GLY A 209 22.91 3.23 -33.44
CA GLY A 209 22.73 1.80 -33.76
C GLY A 209 22.29 0.88 -32.62
N SER A 210 22.20 1.35 -31.37
CA SER A 210 21.75 0.49 -30.25
C SER A 210 20.23 0.36 -30.19
N THR A 211 19.79 -0.89 -30.04
CA THR A 211 18.42 -1.30 -29.72
C THR A 211 17.99 -0.70 -28.39
N TYR A 212 16.95 0.13 -28.42
CA TYR A 212 16.18 0.48 -27.22
C TYR A 212 15.55 -0.80 -26.67
N SER A 213 15.62 -1.02 -25.36
CA SER A 213 14.66 -1.93 -24.71
C SER A 213 13.29 -1.26 -24.87
N LEU A 214 12.45 -1.90 -25.67
CA LEU A 214 11.08 -1.49 -26.00
C LEU A 214 10.13 -2.32 -25.16
#